data_AF-A0A3D5A300-F1
#
_entry.id   AF-A0A3D5A300-F1
#
_cell.length_a   1.000
_cell.length_b   1.000
_cell.length_c   1.000
_cell.angle_alpha   90.00
_cell.angle_beta   90.00
_cell.angle_gamma   90.00
#
_symmetry.space_group_name_H-M   'P 1'
#
loop_
_entity.id
_entity.type
_entity.pdbx_description
1 polymer ?
#
loop_
_entity_poly.entity_id
_entity_poly.type
_entity_poly.pdbx_seq_one_letter_code
_entity_poly.pdbx_strand_id
1 'polypeptide(L)'
;MKWSYALTDFACKIINNEHAEEVFTLYPDGVGTRYLRGYYGSGWHENQEFIVINRPGRRASDALHAQAVTFHSPDGRSQAPEWPRPGLSLTGWPQVISVVNLGNGPRPFMVTPNAPTQVKVWAEPYLDKPDVFNSYPHWPVTRGMLTSWLDDPALFANPTHSNLANLVNDPVESTTTRKDFLWLIGMEHTPFPDEATEARTCGGCWLEPGDLRVISGATYTGYSQQERAYMLTADAGAESCRLELFPAAGVPVRNPAFVVKGWGGSSSVTVPGATRIHTGREGDAFVVFVEGTFAGPTAVSIAR
;
A
#
# COMPACT_ATOMS: atom_id res chain seq x y z
N MET A 1 -2.14 -2.81 -13.37
CA MET A 1 -2.98 -1.70 -13.90
C MET A 1 -2.15 -0.43 -13.97
N LYS A 2 -2.19 0.35 -15.06
CA LYS A 2 -1.42 1.61 -15.21
C LYS A 2 -2.35 2.80 -15.50
N TRP A 3 -2.09 3.92 -14.83
CA TRP A 3 -2.78 5.20 -15.02
C TRP A 3 -1.77 6.29 -15.32
N SER A 4 -2.14 7.24 -16.17
CA SER A 4 -1.34 8.42 -16.49
C SER A 4 -2.24 9.65 -16.42
N TYR A 5 -1.83 10.69 -15.71
CA TYR A 5 -2.64 11.88 -15.51
C TYR A 5 -1.77 13.13 -15.30
N ALA A 6 -2.32 14.29 -15.65
CA ALA A 6 -1.68 15.58 -15.39
C ALA A 6 -1.81 15.94 -13.90
N LEU A 7 -0.78 16.58 -13.33
CA LEU A 7 -0.83 17.09 -11.96
C LEU A 7 -1.52 18.45 -11.95
N THR A 8 -2.35 18.67 -10.93
CA THR A 8 -3.14 19.90 -10.80
C THR A 8 -2.98 20.55 -9.43
N ASP A 9 -3.20 21.86 -9.36
CA ASP A 9 -3.40 22.55 -8.08
C ASP A 9 -4.81 22.30 -7.50
N PHE A 10 -5.09 22.87 -6.33
CA PHE A 10 -6.41 22.83 -5.69
C PHE A 10 -7.54 23.46 -6.53
N ALA A 11 -7.21 24.26 -7.54
CA ALA A 11 -8.17 24.86 -8.47
C ALA A 11 -8.31 24.03 -9.76
N CYS A 12 -7.80 22.79 -9.79
CA CYS A 12 -7.79 21.88 -10.93
C CYS A 12 -7.06 22.44 -12.16
N LYS A 13 -6.11 23.37 -11.97
CA LYS A 13 -5.27 23.86 -13.06
C LYS A 13 -4.07 22.95 -13.21
N ILE A 14 -3.80 22.51 -14.44
CA ILE A 14 -2.59 21.77 -14.76
C ILE A 14 -1.38 22.66 -14.49
N ILE A 15 -0.47 22.20 -13.65
CA ILE A 15 0.72 22.96 -13.24
C ILE A 15 1.88 22.56 -14.14
N ASN A 16 2.58 23.54 -14.74
CA ASN A 16 3.90 23.37 -15.39
C ASN A 16 4.06 22.17 -16.36
N ASN A 17 2.97 21.68 -16.97
CA ASN A 17 2.95 20.42 -17.74
C ASN A 17 3.46 19.20 -16.97
N GLU A 18 3.38 19.25 -15.63
CA GLU A 18 3.71 18.15 -14.75
C GLU A 18 2.66 17.05 -14.87
N HIS A 19 3.10 15.81 -14.75
CA HIS A 19 2.25 14.64 -14.86
C HIS A 19 2.77 13.51 -13.99
N ALA A 20 1.95 12.51 -13.78
CA ALA A 20 2.32 11.31 -13.06
C ALA A 20 1.83 10.05 -13.76
N GLU A 21 2.50 8.95 -13.47
CA GLU A 21 2.08 7.60 -13.80
C GLU A 21 1.95 6.80 -12.52
N GLU A 22 0.83 6.08 -12.37
CA GLU A 22 0.65 5.13 -11.28
C GLU A 22 0.50 3.72 -11.81
N VAL A 23 1.23 2.78 -11.21
CA VAL A 23 1.16 1.36 -11.50
C VAL A 23 0.73 0.62 -10.24
N PHE A 24 -0.36 -0.13 -10.36
CA PHE A 24 -0.88 -1.00 -9.32
C PHE A 24 -0.65 -2.46 -9.69
N THR A 25 -0.01 -3.21 -8.79
CA THR A 25 0.10 -4.67 -8.85
C THR A 25 -0.72 -5.26 -7.72
N LEU A 26 -1.81 -5.97 -8.04
CA LEU A 26 -2.76 -6.49 -7.07
C LEU A 26 -2.83 -8.02 -7.16
N TYR A 27 -2.79 -8.69 -6.01
CA TYR A 27 -2.88 -10.14 -5.92
C TYR A 27 -4.23 -10.61 -5.36
N PRO A 28 -4.58 -11.91 -5.51
CA PRO A 28 -5.85 -12.47 -5.03
C PRO A 28 -6.14 -12.29 -3.53
N ASP A 29 -5.13 -12.03 -2.70
CA ASP A 29 -5.31 -11.75 -1.27
C ASP A 29 -5.76 -10.31 -0.98
N GLY A 30 -6.00 -9.49 -2.01
CA GLY A 30 -6.39 -8.10 -1.86
C GLY A 30 -5.25 -7.19 -1.40
N VAL A 31 -4.01 -7.70 -1.37
CA VAL A 31 -2.80 -6.96 -1.04
C VAL A 31 -1.97 -6.77 -2.30
N GLY A 32 -1.44 -5.57 -2.45
CA GLY A 32 -0.70 -5.19 -3.64
C GLY A 32 0.16 -3.97 -3.41
N THR A 33 0.69 -3.41 -4.49
CA THR A 33 1.56 -2.25 -4.46
C THR A 33 0.93 -1.10 -5.23
N ARG A 34 1.24 0.12 -4.79
CA ARG A 34 1.03 1.36 -5.53
C ARG A 34 2.39 1.98 -5.79
N TYR A 35 2.77 2.03 -7.06
CA TYR A 35 3.99 2.70 -7.50
C TYR A 35 3.61 3.98 -8.24
N LEU A 36 4.11 5.12 -7.78
CA LEU A 36 3.86 6.43 -8.36
C LEU A 36 5.17 6.96 -8.95
N ARG A 37 5.16 7.29 -10.23
CA ARG A 37 6.22 8.03 -10.90
C ARG A 37 5.72 9.43 -11.24
N GLY A 38 6.23 10.42 -10.53
CA GLY A 38 5.94 11.84 -10.77
C GLY A 38 7.00 12.47 -11.66
N TYR A 39 6.56 13.19 -12.69
CA TYR A 39 7.40 13.96 -13.60
C TYR A 39 7.25 15.46 -13.29
N TYR A 40 8.03 15.91 -12.33
CA TYR A 40 8.08 17.30 -11.88
C TYR A 40 9.47 17.62 -11.31
N GLY A 41 9.88 18.89 -11.41
CA GLY A 41 11.27 19.29 -11.13
C GLY A 41 11.51 19.86 -9.73
N SER A 42 10.51 20.52 -9.15
CA SER A 42 10.64 21.21 -7.87
C SER A 42 9.28 21.44 -7.24
N GLY A 43 9.27 21.83 -5.97
CA GLY A 43 8.04 22.06 -5.22
C GLY A 43 7.64 20.83 -4.41
N TRP A 44 6.68 21.05 -3.53
CA TRP A 44 6.07 20.00 -2.73
C TRP A 44 4.81 19.51 -3.43
N HIS A 45 4.70 18.19 -3.60
CA HIS A 45 3.52 17.52 -4.12
C HIS A 45 3.05 16.51 -3.10
N GLU A 46 1.77 16.59 -2.74
CA GLU A 46 1.14 15.58 -1.90
C GLU A 46 0.96 14.29 -2.70
N ASN A 47 1.68 13.24 -2.31
CA ASN A 47 1.78 11.99 -3.03
C ASN A 47 0.92 10.86 -2.42
N GLN A 48 0.62 10.96 -1.13
CA GLN A 48 -0.33 10.10 -0.43
C GLN A 48 -1.04 10.90 0.67
N GLU A 49 -2.30 10.56 0.94
CA GLU A 49 -3.04 11.05 2.10
C GLU A 49 -4.10 10.00 2.45
N PHE A 50 -4.29 9.73 3.74
CA PHE A 50 -5.43 8.94 4.19
C PHE A 50 -6.66 9.82 4.25
N ILE A 51 -7.56 9.62 3.29
CA ILE A 51 -8.85 10.28 3.23
C ILE A 51 -9.99 9.27 3.29
N VAL A 52 -11.08 9.66 3.93
CA VAL A 52 -12.34 8.89 3.94
C VAL A 52 -13.39 9.69 3.21
N ILE A 53 -14.10 9.05 2.27
CA ILE A 53 -15.20 9.67 1.55
C ILE A 53 -16.50 9.44 2.31
N ASN A 54 -17.15 10.53 2.71
CA ASN A 54 -18.42 10.53 3.41
C ASN A 54 -19.56 10.72 2.41
N ARG A 55 -20.64 9.96 2.61
CA ARG A 55 -21.88 10.15 1.84
C ARG A 55 -22.57 11.45 2.25
N PRO A 56 -23.42 12.04 1.36
CA PRO A 56 -24.31 13.13 1.73
C PRO A 56 -25.05 12.85 3.05
N GLY A 57 -25.05 13.82 3.96
CA GLY A 57 -25.70 13.79 5.25
C GLY A 57 -24.99 12.96 6.33
N ARG A 58 -23.81 12.40 6.04
CA ARG A 58 -23.02 11.62 7.00
C ARG A 58 -21.76 12.36 7.43
N ARG A 59 -21.44 12.21 8.71
CA ARG A 59 -20.22 12.69 9.35
C ARG A 59 -19.13 11.62 9.24
N ALA A 60 -17.87 12.03 9.36
CA ALA A 60 -16.77 11.08 9.35
C ALA A 60 -16.79 10.22 10.61
N SER A 61 -17.16 10.80 11.76
CA SER A 61 -17.34 10.07 13.03
C SER A 61 -18.43 9.00 12.98
N ASP A 62 -19.34 9.04 12.00
CA ASP A 62 -20.30 7.95 11.80
C ASP A 62 -19.66 6.69 11.20
N ALA A 63 -18.44 6.79 10.66
CA ALA A 63 -17.72 5.71 9.97
C ALA A 63 -16.36 5.40 10.61
N LEU A 64 -15.77 6.35 11.34
CA LEU A 64 -14.43 6.26 11.91
C LEU A 64 -14.46 6.07 13.43
N HIS A 65 -13.49 5.30 13.93
CA HIS A 65 -13.16 5.30 15.34
C HIS A 65 -12.43 6.60 15.72
N ALA A 66 -12.56 7.09 16.96
CA ALA A 66 -11.86 8.30 17.43
C ALA A 66 -10.33 8.18 17.31
N GLN A 67 -9.80 6.96 17.39
CA GLN A 67 -8.45 6.62 16.97
C GLN A 67 -8.47 6.19 15.50
N ALA A 68 -8.68 7.12 14.59
CA ALA A 68 -8.98 6.82 13.19
C ALA A 68 -7.81 6.19 12.42
N VAL A 69 -6.57 6.35 12.91
CA VAL A 69 -5.38 5.75 12.32
C VAL A 69 -4.52 5.14 13.41
N THR A 70 -4.03 3.93 13.19
CA THR A 70 -2.96 3.31 13.99
C THR A 70 -1.70 3.19 13.15
N PHE A 71 -0.55 3.50 13.76
CA PHE A 71 0.77 3.33 13.18
C PHE A 71 1.48 2.16 13.87
N HIS A 72 2.15 1.32 13.07
CA HIS A 72 3.03 0.25 13.54
C HIS A 72 4.37 0.35 12.84
N SER A 73 5.44 -0.12 13.49
CA SER A 73 6.75 -0.30 12.88
C SER A 73 7.10 -1.80 12.79
N PRO A 74 8.01 -2.19 11.89
CA PRO A 74 8.54 -3.55 11.85
C PRO A 74 9.20 -3.99 13.17
N ASP A 75 9.81 -3.05 13.91
CA ASP A 75 10.45 -3.32 15.21
C ASP A 75 9.48 -3.42 16.40
N GLY A 76 8.17 -3.37 16.16
CA GLY A 76 7.14 -3.66 17.16
C GLY A 76 6.59 -2.45 17.92
N ARG A 77 7.00 -1.22 17.59
CA ARG A 77 6.36 -0.01 18.14
C ARG A 77 4.95 0.17 17.55
N SER A 78 4.08 0.79 18.32
CA SER A 78 2.73 1.16 17.89
C SER A 78 2.24 2.46 18.53
N GLN A 79 1.51 3.28 17.77
CA GLN A 79 0.84 4.48 18.26
C GLN A 79 -0.52 4.63 17.58
N ALA A 80 -1.56 4.92 18.37
CA ALA A 80 -2.92 5.16 17.90
C ALA A 80 -3.40 6.52 18.44
N PRO A 81 -3.06 7.63 17.75
CA PRO A 81 -3.46 8.95 18.19
C PRO A 81 -4.99 9.09 18.20
N GLU A 82 -5.51 9.91 19.11
CA GLU A 82 -6.95 10.07 19.33
C GLU A 82 -7.40 11.50 18.98
N TRP A 83 -8.47 11.61 18.19
CA TRP A 83 -9.09 12.89 17.82
C TRP A 83 -9.96 13.45 18.96
N PRO A 84 -10.12 14.79 19.06
CA PRO A 84 -9.68 15.83 18.13
C PRO A 84 -8.28 16.40 18.45
N ARG A 85 -7.51 15.77 19.35
CA ARG A 85 -6.17 16.26 19.73
C ARG A 85 -5.12 15.14 19.61
N PRO A 86 -4.88 14.64 18.39
CA PRO A 86 -3.93 13.57 18.16
C PRO A 86 -2.51 14.08 18.45
N GLY A 87 -1.97 13.72 19.61
CA GLY A 87 -0.54 13.78 19.86
C GLY A 87 0.13 12.63 19.11
N LEU A 88 1.06 12.94 18.20
CA LEU A 88 1.78 11.91 17.44
C LEU A 88 3.22 12.33 17.16
N SER A 89 4.15 11.39 17.34
CA SER A 89 5.51 11.51 16.83
C SER A 89 6.03 10.14 16.42
N LEU A 90 6.33 10.01 15.12
CA LEU A 90 6.99 8.82 14.56
C LEU A 90 8.50 9.05 14.36
N THR A 91 9.09 10.02 15.07
CA THR A 91 10.52 10.31 14.97
C THR A 91 11.34 9.07 15.32
N GLY A 92 12.31 8.72 14.47
CA GLY A 92 13.16 7.53 14.64
C GLY A 92 12.48 6.21 14.27
N TRP A 93 11.32 6.23 13.59
CA TRP A 93 10.72 5.03 13.01
C TRP A 93 11.35 4.76 11.63
N PRO A 94 11.88 3.55 11.38
CA PRO A 94 12.56 3.25 10.12
C PRO A 94 11.59 3.08 8.95
N GLN A 95 10.43 2.47 9.21
CA GLN A 95 9.31 2.30 8.29
C GLN A 95 8.01 2.38 9.09
N VAL A 96 6.91 2.64 8.40
CA VAL A 96 5.58 2.76 9.01
C VAL A 96 4.56 1.94 8.26
N ILE A 97 3.79 1.18 9.02
CA ILE A 97 2.57 0.50 8.61
C ILE A 97 1.42 1.33 9.20
N SER A 98 0.67 2.00 8.33
CA SER A 98 -0.47 2.82 8.72
C SER A 98 -1.76 2.03 8.47
N VAL A 99 -2.65 1.97 9.45
CA VAL A 99 -3.92 1.24 9.39
C VAL A 99 -5.04 2.22 9.71
N VAL A 100 -6.01 2.36 8.80
CA VAL A 100 -7.19 3.20 9.01
C VAL A 100 -8.26 2.40 9.74
N ASN A 101 -8.68 2.90 10.90
CA ASN A 101 -9.66 2.26 11.77
C ASN A 101 -11.07 2.76 11.45
N LEU A 102 -11.66 2.19 10.40
CA LEU A 102 -13.10 2.26 10.18
C LEU A 102 -13.80 1.48 11.30
N GLY A 103 -15.00 1.89 11.72
CA GLY A 103 -15.72 1.33 12.89
C GLY A 103 -15.81 -0.21 12.89
N ASN A 104 -16.89 -0.78 12.37
CA ASN A 104 -17.03 -2.26 12.22
C ASN A 104 -16.62 -2.74 10.82
N GLY A 105 -15.91 -1.91 10.06
CA GLY A 105 -15.55 -2.17 8.66
C GLY A 105 -14.15 -2.78 8.53
N PRO A 106 -13.79 -3.27 7.33
CA PRO A 106 -12.42 -3.66 7.05
C PRO A 106 -11.51 -2.42 7.13
N ARG A 107 -10.26 -2.61 7.54
CA ARG A 107 -9.33 -1.53 7.88
C ARG A 107 -8.27 -1.40 6.79
N PRO A 108 -8.35 -0.42 5.86
CA PRO A 108 -7.32 -0.23 4.86
C PRO A 108 -5.96 0.00 5.51
N PHE A 109 -4.91 -0.60 4.96
CA PHE A 109 -3.54 -0.32 5.39
C PHE A 109 -2.64 0.08 4.24
N MET A 110 -1.58 0.79 4.60
CA MET A 110 -0.48 1.14 3.70
C MET A 110 0.85 0.97 4.43
N VAL A 111 1.86 0.45 3.74
CA VAL A 111 3.22 0.34 4.25
C VAL A 111 4.12 1.26 3.45
N THR A 112 4.87 2.10 4.16
CA THR A 112 5.83 3.01 3.57
C THR A 112 7.25 2.50 3.81
N PRO A 113 8.05 2.27 2.75
CA PRO A 113 9.35 1.58 2.85
C PRO A 113 10.48 2.47 3.38
N ASN A 114 10.28 3.79 3.37
CA ASN A 114 11.23 4.77 3.90
C ASN A 114 10.71 5.37 5.20
N ALA A 115 11.62 5.87 6.04
CA ALA A 115 11.27 6.61 7.24
C ALA A 115 10.45 7.87 6.89
N PRO A 116 9.43 8.23 7.67
CA PRO A 116 8.72 9.49 7.47
C PRO A 116 9.63 10.67 7.82
N THR A 117 9.76 11.62 6.89
CA THR A 117 10.43 12.89 7.12
C THR A 117 9.52 13.88 7.84
N GLN A 118 8.21 13.73 7.64
CA GLN A 118 7.18 14.46 8.36
C GLN A 118 5.94 13.58 8.53
N VAL A 119 5.26 13.75 9.66
CA VAL A 119 3.91 13.20 9.86
C VAL A 119 2.99 14.33 10.19
N LYS A 120 1.89 14.42 9.44
CA LYS A 120 0.84 15.41 9.64
C LYS A 120 -0.44 14.66 9.94
N VAL A 121 -0.95 14.83 11.15
CA VAL A 121 -2.29 14.36 11.51
C VAL A 121 -3.22 15.56 11.42
N TRP A 122 -4.33 15.39 10.73
CA TRP A 122 -5.30 16.44 10.53
C TRP A 122 -6.28 16.46 11.68
N ALA A 123 -6.03 17.40 12.59
CA ALA A 123 -6.94 17.68 13.67
C ALA A 123 -6.96 19.17 13.92
N GLU A 124 -8.17 19.72 14.00
CA GLU A 124 -8.36 21.12 14.28
C GLU A 124 -8.53 21.36 15.78
N PRO A 125 -8.02 22.49 16.30
CA PRO A 125 -8.11 22.82 17.71
C PRO A 125 -9.52 23.22 18.16
N TYR A 126 -10.47 23.36 17.23
CA TYR A 126 -11.82 23.87 17.49
C TYR A 126 -12.74 22.75 18.00
N LEU A 127 -12.94 22.72 19.32
CA LEU A 127 -13.81 21.75 20.00
C LEU A 127 -15.31 21.99 19.77
N ASP A 128 -15.68 23.12 19.16
CA ASP A 128 -17.08 23.57 19.04
C ASP A 128 -17.73 23.09 17.74
N LYS A 129 -17.04 22.22 16.98
CA LYS A 129 -17.52 21.69 15.71
C LYS A 129 -18.46 20.51 15.91
N PRO A 130 -19.40 20.30 14.98
CA PRO A 130 -20.38 19.24 15.12
C PRO A 130 -19.81 17.85 14.79
N ASP A 131 -18.56 17.74 14.34
CA ASP A 131 -17.80 16.50 14.14
C ASP A 131 -16.36 16.67 14.64
N VAL A 132 -15.74 15.60 15.13
CA VAL A 132 -14.33 15.60 15.63
C VAL A 132 -13.32 15.50 14.50
N PHE A 133 -13.77 15.09 13.31
CA PHE A 133 -12.98 15.05 12.08
C PHE A 133 -13.31 16.23 11.18
N ASN A 134 -12.28 16.72 10.49
CA ASN A 134 -12.48 17.66 9.41
C ASN A 134 -13.18 16.96 8.25
N SER A 135 -14.08 17.67 7.60
CA SER A 135 -14.70 17.21 6.35
C SER A 135 -14.60 18.35 5.33
N TYR A 136 -14.52 18.01 4.05
CA TYR A 136 -14.39 18.97 2.95
C TYR A 136 -15.22 18.52 1.75
N PRO A 137 -16.01 19.41 1.12
CA PRO A 137 -16.88 19.04 0.00
C PRO A 137 -16.17 19.15 -1.37
N HIS A 138 -14.89 19.55 -1.45
CA HIS A 138 -14.22 19.81 -2.73
C HIS A 138 -13.78 18.54 -3.49
N TRP A 139 -13.10 18.71 -4.63
CA TRP A 139 -12.47 17.59 -5.36
C TRP A 139 -11.65 16.70 -4.39
N PRO A 140 -11.73 15.36 -4.44
CA PRO A 140 -12.28 14.53 -5.52
C PRO A 140 -13.78 14.26 -5.45
N VAL A 141 -14.50 14.79 -4.46
CA VAL A 141 -15.86 14.32 -4.14
C VAL A 141 -16.98 15.18 -4.73
N THR A 142 -16.87 16.52 -4.72
CA THR A 142 -17.86 17.39 -5.38
C THR A 142 -17.19 18.39 -6.30
N ARG A 143 -17.57 18.34 -7.59
CA ARG A 143 -17.01 19.21 -8.63
C ARG A 143 -17.52 20.65 -8.47
N GLY A 144 -16.63 21.62 -8.66
CA GLY A 144 -16.98 23.05 -8.67
C GLY A 144 -17.12 23.67 -7.27
N MET A 145 -16.94 22.88 -6.21
CA MET A 145 -16.83 23.40 -4.85
C MET A 145 -15.35 23.67 -4.54
N LEU A 146 -15.08 24.88 -4.02
CA LEU A 146 -13.75 25.24 -3.52
C LEU A 146 -13.50 24.54 -2.19
N THR A 147 -12.24 24.54 -1.75
CA THR A 147 -11.88 24.20 -0.37
C THR A 147 -12.50 25.22 0.57
N SER A 148 -13.71 24.94 1.05
CA SER A 148 -14.38 25.71 2.08
C SER A 148 -14.36 24.93 3.39
N TRP A 149 -14.09 25.64 4.48
CA TRP A 149 -14.19 25.11 5.83
C TRP A 149 -15.65 24.80 6.15
N LEU A 150 -15.93 23.61 6.66
CA LEU A 150 -17.28 23.15 6.95
C LEU A 150 -17.76 23.66 8.32
N ASP A 151 -18.18 24.92 8.36
CA ASP A 151 -19.07 25.41 9.42
C ASP A 151 -20.53 25.53 8.91
N ASP A 152 -20.78 25.28 7.62
CA ASP A 152 -22.09 25.34 6.99
C ASP A 152 -22.74 23.94 6.86
N PRO A 153 -23.83 23.66 7.60
CA PRO A 153 -24.60 22.42 7.49
C PRO A 153 -25.09 22.09 6.07
N ALA A 154 -25.32 23.10 5.22
CA ALA A 154 -25.77 22.89 3.84
C ALA A 154 -24.71 22.17 2.99
N LEU A 155 -23.43 22.30 3.34
CA LEU A 155 -22.34 21.64 2.62
C LEU A 155 -22.33 20.12 2.86
N PHE A 156 -22.86 19.63 3.99
CA PHE A 156 -23.05 18.20 4.24
C PHE A 156 -24.15 17.58 3.37
N ALA A 157 -24.96 18.37 2.65
CA ALA A 157 -25.88 17.83 1.65
C ALA A 157 -25.14 17.24 0.43
N ASN A 158 -23.84 17.48 0.29
CA ASN A 158 -22.98 16.93 -0.76
C ASN A 158 -22.06 15.83 -0.18
N PRO A 159 -21.50 14.96 -1.03
CA PRO A 159 -20.39 14.11 -0.62
C PRO A 159 -19.23 14.95 -0.08
N THR A 160 -18.63 14.51 1.02
CA THR A 160 -17.45 15.16 1.60
C THR A 160 -16.30 14.15 1.72
N HIS A 161 -15.08 14.61 1.96
CA HIS A 161 -13.99 13.75 2.40
C HIS A 161 -13.35 14.29 3.66
N SER A 162 -12.80 13.40 4.47
CA SER A 162 -12.13 13.72 5.73
C SER A 162 -10.69 13.28 5.68
N ASN A 163 -9.79 14.22 5.93
CA ASN A 163 -8.36 13.97 5.95
C ASN A 163 -7.98 13.45 7.33
N LEU A 164 -7.22 12.37 7.38
CA LEU A 164 -6.81 11.73 8.64
C LEU A 164 -5.34 11.99 8.90
N ALA A 165 -4.49 11.53 7.99
CA ALA A 165 -3.05 11.67 8.13
C ALA A 165 -2.35 11.72 6.77
N ASN A 166 -1.22 12.41 6.76
CA ASN A 166 -0.24 12.42 5.70
C ASN A 166 1.13 12.06 6.30
N LEU A 167 1.80 11.08 5.71
CA LEU A 167 3.21 10.77 5.88
C LEU A 167 3.99 11.31 4.69
N VAL A 168 4.86 12.27 4.94
CA VAL A 168 5.84 12.72 3.94
C VAL A 168 7.03 11.79 4.04
N ASN A 169 7.44 11.25 2.91
CA ASN A 169 8.58 10.35 2.81
C ASN A 169 9.42 10.74 1.61
N ASP A 170 10.71 10.44 1.69
CA ASP A 170 11.58 10.57 0.54
C ASP A 170 11.19 9.54 -0.53
N PRO A 171 11.30 9.92 -1.82
CA PRO A 171 11.08 9.00 -2.92
C PRO A 171 12.07 7.82 -2.87
N VAL A 172 11.65 6.66 -3.37
CA VAL A 172 12.53 5.48 -3.50
C VAL A 172 13.56 5.68 -4.63
N GLU A 173 13.27 6.55 -5.60
CA GLU A 173 14.21 6.99 -6.62
C GLU A 173 13.94 8.45 -7.00
N SER A 174 15.00 9.25 -7.20
CA SER A 174 14.86 10.68 -7.47
C SER A 174 15.91 11.20 -8.43
N THR A 175 15.46 11.96 -9.43
CA THR A 175 16.29 12.78 -10.33
C THR A 175 15.86 14.25 -10.25
N THR A 176 16.42 15.10 -11.10
CA THR A 176 16.04 16.52 -11.21
C THR A 176 14.63 16.74 -11.77
N THR A 177 14.04 15.75 -12.46
CA THR A 177 12.73 15.89 -13.12
C THR A 177 11.78 14.73 -12.84
N ARG A 178 12.20 13.78 -11.99
CA ARG A 178 11.45 12.56 -11.70
C ARG A 178 11.55 12.21 -10.22
N LYS A 179 10.43 11.86 -9.61
CA LYS A 179 10.32 11.34 -8.24
C LYS A 179 9.47 10.07 -8.25
N ASP A 180 10.03 8.96 -7.78
CA ASP A 180 9.35 7.67 -7.74
C ASP A 180 9.04 7.31 -6.29
N PHE A 181 7.80 6.92 -6.02
CA PHE A 181 7.32 6.49 -4.70
C PHE A 181 6.69 5.11 -4.78
N LEU A 182 6.73 4.39 -3.68
CA LEU A 182 6.25 3.02 -3.60
C LEU A 182 5.60 2.76 -2.25
N TRP A 183 4.45 2.11 -2.28
CA TRP A 183 3.75 1.65 -1.08
C TRP A 183 3.21 0.24 -1.28
N LEU A 184 3.16 -0.54 -0.21
CA LEU A 184 2.26 -1.69 -0.13
C LEU A 184 0.89 -1.18 0.32
N ILE A 185 -0.18 -1.69 -0.26
CA ILE A 185 -1.57 -1.37 0.10
C ILE A 185 -2.35 -2.66 0.29
N GLY A 186 -3.35 -2.64 1.18
CA GLY A 186 -4.23 -3.79 1.38
C GLY A 186 -5.32 -3.51 2.39
N MET A 187 -5.96 -4.58 2.84
CA MET A 187 -7.02 -4.54 3.83
C MET A 187 -6.66 -5.44 5.02
N GLU A 188 -6.81 -4.91 6.22
CA GLU A 188 -6.80 -5.63 7.48
C GLU A 188 -8.24 -6.02 7.84
N HIS A 189 -8.46 -7.30 8.11
CA HIS A 189 -9.80 -7.85 8.36
C HIS A 189 -10.14 -8.00 9.84
N THR A 190 -9.15 -7.92 10.73
CA THR A 190 -9.39 -7.85 12.17
C THR A 190 -10.06 -6.52 12.55
N PRO A 191 -11.14 -6.54 13.34
CA PRO A 191 -11.78 -5.30 13.78
C PRO A 191 -10.85 -4.51 14.73
N PHE A 192 -11.00 -3.20 14.78
CA PHE A 192 -10.34 -2.41 15.82
C PHE A 192 -11.07 -2.63 17.17
N PRO A 193 -10.39 -2.74 18.34
CA PRO A 193 -8.97 -2.48 18.63
C PRO A 193 -8.04 -3.68 18.50
N ASP A 194 -8.48 -4.78 17.86
CA ASP A 194 -7.62 -5.95 17.70
C ASP A 194 -6.37 -5.60 16.87
N GLU A 195 -5.32 -6.39 17.13
CA GLU A 195 -4.04 -6.19 16.51
C GLU A 195 -4.11 -6.43 15.00
N ALA A 196 -3.60 -5.47 14.22
CA ALA A 196 -3.56 -5.49 12.76
C ALA A 196 -2.52 -6.49 12.22
N THR A 197 -2.72 -7.77 12.53
CA THR A 197 -1.78 -8.86 12.28
C THR A 197 -1.52 -9.05 10.79
N GLU A 198 -2.53 -8.91 9.94
CA GLU A 198 -2.37 -9.06 8.50
C GLU A 198 -1.54 -7.93 7.92
N ALA A 199 -1.84 -6.69 8.29
CA ALA A 199 -1.06 -5.53 7.87
C ALA A 199 0.41 -5.66 8.32
N ARG A 200 0.65 -6.10 9.56
CA ARG A 200 2.00 -6.33 10.10
C ARG A 200 2.75 -7.45 9.39
N THR A 201 2.12 -8.60 9.16
CA THR A 201 2.75 -9.73 8.46
C THR A 201 3.05 -9.38 7.01
N CYS A 202 2.08 -8.83 6.27
CA CYS A 202 2.25 -8.42 4.87
C CYS A 202 3.31 -7.33 4.71
N GLY A 203 3.31 -6.33 5.59
CA GLY A 203 4.33 -5.29 5.62
C GLY A 203 5.72 -5.84 5.93
N GLY A 204 5.82 -6.71 6.94
CA GLY A 204 7.08 -7.36 7.32
C GLY A 204 7.72 -8.11 6.15
N CYS A 205 6.99 -9.04 5.53
CA CYS A 205 7.56 -9.84 4.43
C CYS A 205 7.70 -9.08 3.10
N TRP A 206 7.12 -7.89 2.96
CA TRP A 206 7.35 -7.03 1.80
C TRP A 206 8.61 -6.16 1.96
N LEU A 207 8.86 -5.70 3.19
CA LEU A 207 10.08 -4.97 3.54
C LEU A 207 11.29 -5.91 3.62
N GLU A 208 11.10 -7.10 4.21
CA GLU A 208 12.11 -8.12 4.43
C GLU A 208 11.63 -9.48 3.89
N PRO A 209 11.62 -9.67 2.55
CA PRO A 209 11.07 -10.86 1.91
C PRO A 209 11.91 -12.13 2.12
N GLY A 210 13.12 -12.02 2.67
CA GLY A 210 14.09 -13.10 2.66
C GLY A 210 14.66 -13.33 1.25
N ASP A 211 15.08 -14.55 0.97
CA ASP A 211 15.83 -14.90 -0.24
C ASP A 211 15.27 -16.14 -0.95
N LEU A 212 15.71 -16.35 -2.18
CA LEU A 212 15.31 -17.46 -3.03
C LEU A 212 16.54 -18.16 -3.60
N ARG A 213 16.71 -19.45 -3.29
CA ARG A 213 17.74 -20.27 -3.92
C ARG A 213 17.15 -21.05 -5.09
N VAL A 214 17.72 -20.87 -6.28
CA VAL A 214 17.36 -21.71 -7.42
C VAL A 214 18.19 -22.99 -7.42
N ILE A 215 17.51 -24.13 -7.52
CA ILE A 215 18.12 -25.45 -7.62
C ILE A 215 18.35 -25.81 -9.10
N SER A 216 17.39 -25.49 -9.98
CA SER A 216 17.49 -25.75 -11.42
C SER A 216 16.44 -24.99 -12.24
N GLY A 217 16.71 -24.79 -13.53
CA GLY A 217 15.71 -24.43 -14.56
C GLY A 217 15.33 -22.96 -14.63
N ALA A 218 15.97 -22.12 -13.83
CA ALA A 218 15.83 -20.67 -13.89
C ALA A 218 17.05 -19.98 -13.25
N THR A 219 17.10 -18.66 -13.43
CA THR A 219 17.98 -17.75 -12.71
C THR A 219 17.13 -16.80 -11.87
N TYR A 220 17.44 -16.65 -10.58
CA TYR A 220 16.80 -15.66 -9.71
C TYR A 220 17.44 -14.29 -9.93
N THR A 221 16.61 -13.27 -10.21
CA THR A 221 17.06 -11.91 -10.50
C THR A 221 16.75 -10.92 -9.38
N GLY A 222 16.30 -11.40 -8.21
CA GLY A 222 15.98 -10.59 -7.04
C GLY A 222 14.47 -10.46 -6.77
N TYR A 223 14.14 -9.90 -5.62
CA TYR A 223 12.78 -9.58 -5.23
C TYR A 223 12.41 -8.18 -5.73
N SER A 224 11.31 -8.06 -6.45
CA SER A 224 10.75 -6.77 -6.86
C SER A 224 9.76 -6.29 -5.81
N GLN A 225 10.12 -5.28 -5.02
CA GLN A 225 9.16 -4.66 -4.10
C GLN A 225 8.00 -3.99 -4.86
N GLN A 226 8.23 -3.47 -6.06
CA GLN A 226 7.18 -2.90 -6.90
C GLN A 226 6.18 -3.96 -7.37
N GLU A 227 6.61 -5.18 -7.64
CA GLU A 227 5.71 -6.27 -8.04
C GLU A 227 5.30 -7.16 -6.86
N ARG A 228 5.84 -6.95 -5.66
CA ARG A 228 5.68 -7.86 -4.50
C ARG A 228 5.94 -9.33 -4.90
N ALA A 229 7.00 -9.56 -5.68
CA ALA A 229 7.27 -10.87 -6.26
C ALA A 229 8.76 -11.21 -6.37
N TYR A 230 9.09 -12.49 -6.27
CA TYR A 230 10.40 -13.01 -6.60
C TYR A 230 10.51 -13.16 -8.12
N MET A 231 11.51 -12.49 -8.70
CA MET A 231 11.69 -12.39 -10.14
C MET A 231 12.66 -13.47 -10.62
N LEU A 232 12.24 -14.24 -11.62
CA LEU A 232 12.98 -15.37 -12.18
C LEU A 232 13.02 -15.24 -13.71
N THR A 233 14.09 -15.72 -14.33
CA THR A 233 14.19 -15.93 -15.78
C THR A 233 14.38 -17.41 -16.04
N ALA A 234 13.49 -18.01 -16.82
CA ALA A 234 13.58 -19.43 -17.19
C ALA A 234 14.83 -19.69 -18.04
N ASP A 235 15.49 -20.83 -17.81
CA ASP A 235 16.57 -21.26 -18.70
C ASP A 235 15.98 -21.68 -20.05
N ALA A 236 16.75 -21.49 -21.13
CA ALA A 236 16.31 -21.85 -22.47
C ALA A 236 15.95 -23.35 -22.55
N GLY A 237 14.72 -23.65 -22.93
CA GLY A 237 14.24 -25.04 -23.03
C GLY A 237 13.91 -25.72 -21.69
N ALA A 238 13.92 -25.00 -20.56
CA ALA A 238 13.58 -25.59 -19.27
C ALA A 238 12.15 -26.17 -19.26
N GLU A 239 12.03 -27.45 -18.92
CA GLU A 239 10.74 -28.14 -18.73
C GLU A 239 10.28 -28.11 -17.26
N SER A 240 11.22 -27.92 -16.34
CA SER A 240 10.93 -27.78 -14.92
C SER A 240 11.88 -26.78 -14.25
N CYS A 241 11.40 -26.13 -13.20
CA CYS A 241 12.15 -25.24 -12.35
C CYS A 241 11.93 -25.62 -10.88
N ARG A 242 13.01 -25.64 -10.10
CA ARG A 242 12.97 -25.95 -8.66
C ARG A 242 13.67 -24.84 -7.89
N LEU A 243 12.98 -24.33 -6.88
CA LEU A 243 13.43 -23.25 -6.01
C LEU A 243 13.25 -23.66 -4.55
N GLU A 244 13.97 -22.98 -3.67
CA GLU A 244 13.74 -23.00 -2.23
C GLU A 244 13.65 -21.58 -1.70
N LEU A 245 12.50 -21.24 -1.14
CA LEU A 245 12.21 -19.95 -0.49
C LEU A 245 12.75 -19.96 0.93
N PHE A 246 13.51 -18.93 1.30
CA PHE A 246 14.07 -18.72 2.63
C PHE A 246 13.54 -17.41 3.23
N PRO A 247 12.53 -17.47 4.11
CA PRO A 247 12.07 -16.29 4.84
C PRO A 247 13.19 -15.62 5.63
N ALA A 248 13.14 -14.29 5.75
CA ALA A 248 14.05 -13.56 6.63
C ALA A 248 13.84 -13.99 8.10
N ALA A 249 14.88 -13.88 8.92
CA ALA A 249 14.85 -14.35 10.30
C ALA A 249 13.73 -13.65 11.10
N GLY A 250 12.79 -14.43 11.63
CA GLY A 250 11.64 -13.91 12.39
C GLY A 250 10.54 -13.25 11.54
N VAL A 251 10.64 -13.28 10.21
CA VAL A 251 9.68 -12.68 9.28
C VAL A 251 9.14 -13.75 8.33
N PRO A 252 8.01 -14.39 8.66
CA PRO A 252 7.36 -15.36 7.76
C PRO A 252 6.93 -14.69 6.46
N VAL A 253 7.10 -15.39 5.34
CA VAL A 253 6.63 -14.91 4.03
C VAL A 253 5.16 -15.28 3.88
N ARG A 254 4.29 -14.26 3.76
CA ARG A 254 2.86 -14.43 3.53
C ARG A 254 2.52 -14.21 2.07
N ASN A 255 1.87 -15.21 1.50
CA ASN A 255 1.38 -15.25 0.14
C ASN A 255 2.40 -14.85 -0.94
N PRO A 256 3.53 -15.58 -1.09
CA PRO A 256 4.56 -15.22 -2.04
C PRO A 256 4.06 -15.32 -3.49
N ALA A 257 4.56 -14.39 -4.32
CA ALA A 257 4.40 -14.43 -5.76
C ALA A 257 5.74 -14.69 -6.44
N PHE A 258 5.71 -15.45 -7.54
CA PHE A 258 6.86 -15.74 -8.39
C PHE A 258 6.53 -15.34 -9.82
N VAL A 259 7.40 -14.56 -10.45
CA VAL A 259 7.26 -14.15 -11.85
C VAL A 259 8.40 -14.79 -12.62
N VAL A 260 8.09 -15.78 -13.47
CA VAL A 260 9.05 -16.54 -14.26
C VAL A 260 8.99 -16.09 -15.72
N LYS A 261 9.90 -15.20 -16.12
CA LYS A 261 10.02 -14.70 -17.50
C LYS A 261 10.54 -15.77 -18.45
N GLY A 262 10.10 -15.73 -19.70
CA GLY A 262 10.51 -16.70 -20.73
C GLY A 262 9.95 -18.11 -20.54
N TRP A 263 8.96 -18.30 -19.66
CA TRP A 263 8.37 -19.62 -19.41
C TRP A 263 7.30 -19.94 -20.47
N GLY A 264 7.46 -21.06 -21.19
CA GLY A 264 6.52 -21.52 -22.23
C GLY A 264 5.53 -22.58 -21.74
N GLY A 265 4.35 -22.62 -22.37
CA GLY A 265 3.34 -23.67 -22.15
C GLY A 265 2.48 -23.51 -20.89
N SER A 266 1.60 -24.51 -20.69
CA SER A 266 0.87 -24.74 -19.43
C SER A 266 1.81 -25.31 -18.38
N SER A 267 1.47 -25.21 -17.10
CA SER A 267 2.32 -25.72 -16.03
C SER A 267 1.56 -26.15 -14.80
N SER A 268 2.11 -27.17 -14.14
CA SER A 268 1.79 -27.59 -12.80
C SER A 268 2.75 -26.92 -11.80
N VAL A 269 2.21 -26.54 -10.64
CA VAL A 269 2.99 -25.92 -9.57
C VAL A 269 2.73 -26.69 -8.28
N THR A 270 3.79 -26.99 -7.53
CA THR A 270 3.71 -27.63 -6.21
C THR A 270 4.49 -26.80 -5.20
N VAL A 271 3.82 -26.45 -4.10
CA VAL A 271 4.43 -25.79 -2.94
C VAL A 271 3.88 -26.43 -1.67
N PRO A 272 4.68 -27.20 -0.91
CA PRO A 272 4.24 -27.77 0.36
C PRO A 272 3.77 -26.68 1.33
N GLY A 273 2.63 -26.89 1.98
CA GLY A 273 2.04 -25.91 2.90
C GLY A 273 1.20 -24.82 2.22
N ALA A 274 1.13 -24.79 0.88
CA ALA A 274 0.20 -23.91 0.19
C ALA A 274 -1.26 -24.32 0.46
N THR A 275 -2.10 -23.34 0.77
CA THR A 275 -3.56 -23.51 0.89
C THR A 275 -4.22 -23.48 -0.49
N ARG A 276 -3.72 -22.63 -1.38
CA ARG A 276 -4.15 -22.53 -2.77
C ARG A 276 -3.01 -22.00 -3.63
N ILE A 277 -3.02 -22.37 -4.91
CA ILE A 277 -2.08 -21.83 -5.90
C ILE A 277 -2.90 -21.24 -7.04
N HIS A 278 -2.59 -19.99 -7.36
CA HIS A 278 -3.13 -19.28 -8.52
C HIS A 278 -2.02 -19.13 -9.55
N THR A 279 -2.34 -19.36 -10.80
CA THR A 279 -1.40 -19.20 -11.91
C THR A 279 -1.99 -18.33 -12.99
N GLY A 280 -1.13 -17.60 -13.68
CA GLY A 280 -1.52 -16.69 -14.75
C GLY A 280 -0.37 -16.40 -15.69
N ARG A 281 -0.66 -15.58 -16.69
CA ARG A 281 0.34 -15.09 -17.64
C ARG A 281 0.23 -13.59 -17.81
N GLU A 282 1.38 -12.94 -17.90
CA GLU A 282 1.51 -11.54 -18.28
C GLU A 282 2.61 -11.44 -19.34
N GLY A 283 2.22 -11.26 -20.60
CA GLY A 283 3.15 -11.35 -21.72
C GLY A 283 3.84 -12.72 -21.80
N ASP A 284 5.17 -12.71 -21.72
CA ASP A 284 6.03 -13.91 -21.72
C ASP A 284 6.27 -14.49 -20.33
N ALA A 285 5.78 -13.82 -19.27
CA ALA A 285 5.96 -14.26 -17.90
C ALA A 285 4.86 -15.21 -17.44
N PHE A 286 5.25 -16.31 -16.79
CA PHE A 286 4.36 -17.14 -16.00
C PHE A 286 4.34 -16.64 -14.56
N VAL A 287 3.16 -16.32 -14.06
CA VAL A 287 2.96 -15.77 -12.72
C VAL A 287 2.36 -16.85 -11.83
N VAL A 288 2.97 -17.06 -10.68
CA VAL A 288 2.50 -17.98 -9.64
C VAL A 288 2.25 -17.17 -8.38
N PHE A 289 1.06 -17.25 -7.82
CA PHE A 289 0.73 -16.70 -6.51
C PHE A 289 0.29 -17.82 -5.58
N VAL A 290 0.92 -17.92 -4.42
CA VAL A 290 0.73 -19.05 -3.50
C VAL A 290 0.06 -18.54 -2.24
N GLU A 291 -1.17 -18.94 -1.95
CA GLU A 291 -1.81 -18.63 -0.67
C GLU A 291 -1.21 -19.50 0.44
N GLY A 292 -0.67 -18.88 1.49
CA GLY A 292 -0.02 -19.58 2.60
C GLY A 292 0.88 -18.66 3.43
N THR A 293 1.39 -19.19 4.55
CA THR A 293 2.40 -18.52 5.38
C THR A 293 3.57 -19.46 5.60
N PHE A 294 4.76 -19.00 5.23
CA PHE A 294 5.97 -19.81 5.18
C PHE A 294 7.01 -19.22 6.15
N ALA A 295 7.25 -19.91 7.27
CA ALA A 295 8.17 -19.47 8.32
C ALA A 295 9.56 -20.13 8.25
N GLY A 296 9.77 -21.05 7.30
CA GLY A 296 11.04 -21.74 7.09
C GLY A 296 11.27 -22.10 5.62
N PRO A 297 12.41 -22.75 5.32
CA PRO A 297 12.76 -23.17 3.97
C PRO A 297 11.61 -23.93 3.31
N THR A 298 11.16 -23.47 2.15
CA THR A 298 10.01 -24.02 1.45
C THR A 298 10.36 -24.32 0.00
N ALA A 299 10.23 -25.59 -0.39
CA ALA A 299 10.45 -26.01 -1.76
C ALA A 299 9.31 -25.54 -2.68
N VAL A 300 9.66 -25.02 -3.84
CA VAL A 300 8.72 -24.64 -4.91
C VAL A 300 9.14 -25.36 -6.18
N SER A 301 8.20 -26.03 -6.83
CA SER A 301 8.43 -26.73 -8.10
C SER A 301 7.41 -26.29 -9.14
N ILE A 302 7.90 -25.94 -10.33
CA ILE A 302 7.11 -25.59 -11.51
C ILE A 302 7.50 -26.57 -12.62
N ALA A 303 6.55 -27.24 -13.25
CA ALA A 303 6.81 -28.19 -14.34
C ALA A 303 5.76 -28.02 -15.44
N ARG A 304 6.15 -28.18 -16.70
CA ARG A 304 5.24 -28.15 -17.85
C ARG A 304 4.30 -29.36 -17.88
#